data_AF-A0A811MWT0-F1
#
_entry.id   AF-A0A811MWT0-F1
#
_cell.length_a   1.000
_cell.length_b   1.000
_cell.length_c   1.000
_cell.angle_alpha   90.00
_cell.angle_beta   90.00
_cell.angle_gamma   90.00
#
_symmetry.space_group_name_H-M   'P 1'
#
loop_
_entity.id
_entity.type
_entity.pdbx_description
1 polymer ?
#
loop_
_entity_poly.entity_id
_entity_poly.type
_entity_poly.pdbx_seq_one_letter_code
_entity_poly.pdbx_strand_id
1 'polypeptide(L)'
;MAEKLAPEKRHTFVHNGQKVFEWDQTLEEVNMYIELPKGVPTKLFRCTIKASHVEVGICGNPPYLNHDLTHPVKTDSSFWTIGLIDESDCS
;
A
#
# COMPACT_ATOMS: atom_id res chain seq x y z
N MET A 1 -19.89 -8.80 19.90
CA MET A 1 -20.20 -9.24 18.53
C MET A 1 -18.97 -8.87 17.70
N ALA A 2 -18.03 -9.81 17.57
CA ALA A 2 -16.80 -9.57 16.81
C ALA A 2 -17.13 -9.86 15.34
N GLU A 3 -17.53 -8.82 14.64
CA GLU A 3 -17.68 -8.85 13.20
C GLU A 3 -16.30 -9.20 12.65
N LYS A 4 -16.20 -10.35 12.01
CA LYS A 4 -14.97 -10.90 11.45
C LYS A 4 -14.56 -10.02 10.26
N LEU A 5 -13.93 -8.88 10.55
CA LEU A 5 -13.47 -7.85 9.60
C LEU A 5 -12.19 -8.29 8.86
N ALA A 6 -12.19 -9.46 8.25
CA ALA A 6 -11.14 -9.83 7.30
C ALA A 6 -11.78 -9.95 5.91
N PRO A 7 -11.47 -9.06 4.95
CA PRO A 7 -12.06 -9.12 3.63
C PRO A 7 -11.71 -10.44 2.93
N GLU A 8 -12.68 -10.91 2.15
CA GLU A 8 -12.61 -12.08 1.28
C GLU A 8 -11.51 -11.86 0.22
N LYS A 9 -10.37 -12.57 0.35
CA LYS A 9 -9.19 -12.56 -0.55
C LYS A 9 -8.41 -11.24 -0.65
N ARG A 10 -7.35 -11.12 0.16
CA ARG A 10 -6.21 -10.24 -0.15
C ARG A 10 -5.41 -10.81 -1.32
N HIS A 11 -5.03 -9.95 -2.25
CA HIS A 11 -4.19 -10.27 -3.39
C HIS A 11 -2.75 -9.88 -3.09
N THR A 12 -1.81 -10.80 -3.29
CA THR A 12 -0.39 -10.57 -3.03
C THR A 12 0.38 -10.51 -4.33
N PHE A 13 1.16 -9.45 -4.53
CA PHE A 13 2.12 -9.36 -5.62
C PHE A 13 3.51 -9.74 -5.13
N VAL A 14 4.06 -10.83 -5.67
CA VAL A 14 5.38 -11.35 -5.33
C VAL A 14 6.30 -11.16 -6.53
N HIS A 15 7.45 -10.53 -6.31
CA HIS A 15 8.49 -10.34 -7.31
C HIS A 15 9.82 -10.91 -6.77
N ASN A 16 10.48 -11.76 -7.56
CA ASN A 16 11.72 -12.46 -7.15
C ASN A 16 11.62 -13.20 -5.80
N GLY A 17 10.45 -13.77 -5.49
CA GLY A 17 10.22 -14.47 -4.22
C GLY A 17 10.00 -13.56 -3.01
N GLN A 18 9.97 -12.24 -3.20
CA GLN A 18 9.67 -11.27 -2.15
C GLN A 18 8.28 -10.67 -2.38
N LYS A 19 7.50 -10.59 -1.30
CA LYS A 19 6.22 -9.89 -1.30
C LYS A 19 6.49 -8.38 -1.46
N VAL A 20 5.99 -7.78 -2.53
CA VAL A 20 6.19 -6.35 -2.82
C VAL A 20 5.05 -5.54 -2.22
N PHE A 21 3.82 -5.93 -2.52
CA PHE A 21 2.62 -5.30 -1.98
C PHE A 21 1.45 -6.28 -1.94
N GLU A 22 0.51 -6.00 -1.05
CA GLU A 22 -0.78 -6.65 -0.96
C GLU A 22 -1.86 -5.62 -1.29
N TRP A 23 -2.95 -6.08 -1.89
CA TRP A 23 -4.09 -5.21 -2.11
C TRP A 23 -5.39 -5.98 -1.94
N ASP A 24 -6.42 -5.26 -1.52
CA ASP A 24 -7.79 -5.73 -1.55
C ASP A 24 -8.67 -4.64 -2.16
N GLN A 25 -9.80 -5.07 -2.70
CA GLN A 25 -10.73 -4.18 -3.36
C GLN A 25 -12.14 -4.48 -2.86
N THR A 26 -12.86 -3.42 -2.52
CA THR A 26 -14.31 -3.43 -2.34
C THR A 26 -14.98 -2.80 -3.55
N LEU A 27 -16.32 -2.76 -3.56
CA LEU A 27 -17.08 -2.05 -4.60
C LEU A 27 -16.79 -0.53 -4.60
N GLU A 28 -16.33 0.02 -3.48
CA GLU A 28 -16.19 1.46 -3.27
C GLU A 28 -14.74 1.93 -3.29
N GLU A 29 -13.79 1.10 -2.84
CA GLU A 29 -12.40 1.49 -2.64
C GLU A 29 -11.40 0.35 -2.91
N VAL A 30 -10.15 0.72 -3.13
CA VAL A 30 -9.02 -0.20 -3.27
C VAL A 30 -8.01 0.13 -2.18
N ASN A 31 -7.68 -0.86 -1.37
CA ASN A 31 -6.68 -0.75 -0.31
C ASN A 31 -5.38 -1.41 -0.76
N MET A 32 -4.26 -0.69 -0.58
CA MET A 32 -2.92 -1.19 -0.91
C MET A 32 -2.04 -1.15 0.35
N TYR A 33 -1.39 -2.27 0.64
CA TYR A 33 -0.48 -2.45 1.77
C TYR A 33 0.91 -2.79 1.25
N ILE A 34 1.90 -2.04 1.71
CA ILE A 34 3.29 -2.18 1.25
C ILE A 34 4.16 -2.33 2.48
N GLU A 35 4.91 -3.43 2.54
CA GLU A 35 5.86 -3.66 3.61
C GLU A 35 7.07 -2.75 3.42
N LEU A 36 7.32 -1.89 4.40
CA LEU A 36 8.44 -0.98 4.33
C LEU A 36 9.74 -1.68 4.72
N PRO A 37 10.85 -1.41 4.02
CA PRO A 37 12.16 -1.93 4.41
C PRO A 37 12.56 -1.42 5.80
N LYS A 38 13.02 -2.34 6.65
CA LYS A 38 13.48 -2.03 8.01
C LYS A 38 14.67 -1.06 7.93
N GLY A 39 14.60 0.03 8.70
CA GLY A 39 15.68 1.02 8.80
C GLY A 39 15.56 2.23 7.85
N VAL A 40 14.53 2.31 7.00
CA VAL A 40 14.27 3.52 6.22
C VAL A 40 13.43 4.51 7.03
N PRO A 41 13.88 5.77 7.20
CA PRO A 41 13.11 6.76 7.94
C PRO A 41 11.82 7.11 7.17
N THR A 42 10.70 7.09 7.90
CA THR A 42 9.34 7.35 7.38
C THR A 42 9.22 8.65 6.60
N LYS A 43 10.02 9.66 6.94
CA LYS A 43 10.04 10.99 6.30
C LYS A 43 10.51 10.96 4.85
N LEU A 44 11.23 9.93 4.44
CA LEU A 44 11.70 9.80 3.05
C LEU A 44 10.65 9.17 2.15
N PHE A 45 9.59 8.56 2.70
CA PHE A 45 8.53 7.98 1.89
C PHE A 45 7.70 9.06 1.23
N ARG A 46 7.45 8.86 -0.06
CA ARG A 46 6.62 9.72 -0.88
C ARG A 46 5.61 8.85 -1.61
N CYS A 47 4.34 9.15 -1.40
CA CYS A 47 3.24 8.57 -2.14
C CYS A 47 2.49 9.70 -2.84
N THR A 48 2.37 9.57 -4.16
CA THR A 48 1.69 10.50 -5.04
C THR A 48 0.53 9.75 -5.69
N ILE A 49 -0.70 10.11 -5.30
CA ILE A 49 -1.91 9.55 -5.89
C ILE A 49 -2.51 10.62 -6.81
N LYS A 50 -2.57 10.32 -8.10
CA LYS A 50 -3.23 11.13 -9.13
C LYS A 50 -4.46 10.37 -9.62
N ALA A 51 -5.37 11.08 -10.29
CA ALA A 51 -6.61 10.50 -10.78
C ALA A 51 -6.39 9.20 -11.57
N SER A 52 -5.41 9.15 -12.46
CA SER A 52 -5.15 7.97 -13.30
C SER A 52 -3.80 7.32 -13.05
N HIS A 53 -3.09 7.69 -11.97
CA HIS A 53 -1.70 7.27 -11.78
C HIS A 53 -1.32 7.22 -10.31
N VAL A 54 -0.63 6.17 -9.88
CA VAL A 54 -0.10 6.03 -8.53
C VAL A 54 1.41 5.83 -8.56
N GLU A 55 2.11 6.63 -7.76
CA GLU A 55 3.54 6.53 -7.57
C GLU A 55 3.86 6.43 -6.08
N VAL A 56 4.62 5.40 -5.70
CA VAL A 56 5.09 5.21 -4.34
C VAL A 56 6.58 4.90 -4.35
N GLY A 57 7.34 5.64 -3.56
CA GLY A 57 8.79 5.56 -3.55
C GLY A 57 9.43 6.11 -2.28
N ILE A 58 10.74 5.89 -2.19
CA ILE A 58 11.60 6.51 -1.17
C ILE A 58 12.39 7.61 -1.86
N CYS A 59 12.38 8.81 -1.31
CA CYS A 59 13.13 9.96 -1.81
C CYS A 59 14.62 9.60 -1.94
N GLY A 60 15.18 9.76 -3.14
CA GLY A 60 16.56 9.39 -3.46
C GLY A 60 16.74 8.00 -4.08
N ASN A 61 15.68 7.18 -4.15
CA ASN A 61 15.66 5.88 -4.82
C ASN A 61 14.61 5.87 -5.95
N PRO A 62 14.74 5.04 -7.01
CA PRO A 62 13.64 4.81 -7.94
C PRO A 62 12.36 4.40 -7.21
N PRO A 63 11.18 4.89 -7.65
CA PRO A 63 9.91 4.50 -7.08
C PRO A 63 9.69 3.00 -7.28
N TYR A 64 9.25 2.33 -6.22
CA TYR A 64 9.00 0.89 -6.25
C TYR A 64 7.61 0.57 -6.81
N LEU A 65 6.68 1.53 -6.79
CA LEU A 65 5.40 1.45 -7.47
C LEU A 65 5.26 2.68 -8.37
N ASN A 66 5.12 2.47 -9.68
CA ASN A 66 4.86 3.54 -10.64
C ASN A 66 4.00 2.96 -11.75
N HIS A 67 2.69 3.10 -11.60
CA HIS A 67 1.72 2.49 -12.50
C HIS A 67 0.52 3.41 -12.74
N ASP A 68 0.03 3.37 -13.97
CA ASP A 68 -1.25 3.95 -14.34
C ASP A 68 -2.40 3.09 -13.80
N LEU A 69 -3.41 3.75 -13.23
CA LEU A 69 -4.60 3.11 -12.71
C LEU A 69 -5.52 2.72 -13.86
N THR A 70 -6.19 1.57 -13.73
CA THR A 70 -7.13 1.09 -14.76
C THR A 70 -8.35 2.00 -14.89
N HIS A 71 -8.74 2.67 -13.81
CA HIS A 71 -9.86 3.60 -13.74
C HIS A 71 -9.50 4.82 -12.89
N PRO A 72 -10.10 5.99 -13.18
CA PRO A 72 -9.81 7.20 -12.44
C PRO A 72 -10.31 7.13 -10.99
N VAL A 73 -9.48 7.55 -10.04
CA VAL A 73 -9.81 7.65 -8.61
C VAL A 73 -10.07 9.09 -8.19
N LYS A 74 -10.87 9.26 -7.14
CA LYS A 74 -11.06 10.56 -6.49
C LYS A 74 -9.86 10.87 -5.61
N THR A 75 -8.99 11.75 -6.08
CA THR A 75 -7.77 12.16 -5.36
C THR A 75 -8.07 12.75 -3.99
N ASP A 76 -9.17 13.52 -3.86
CA ASP A 76 -9.57 14.15 -2.60
C ASP A 76 -10.03 13.15 -1.53
N SER A 77 -10.44 11.94 -1.95
CA SER A 77 -10.86 10.85 -1.07
C SER A 77 -9.80 9.76 -0.93
N SER A 78 -8.66 9.92 -1.59
CA SER A 78 -7.55 8.98 -1.54
C SER A 78 -6.50 9.48 -0.56
N PHE A 79 -6.12 8.63 0.39
CA PHE A 79 -5.12 8.94 1.39
C PHE A 79 -4.17 7.77 1.57
N TRP A 80 -2.99 8.06 2.11
CA TRP A 80 -2.02 7.06 2.50
C TRP A 80 -1.54 7.37 3.91
N THR A 81 -1.25 6.31 4.66
CA THR A 81 -0.69 6.41 6.00
C THR A 81 0.45 5.40 6.13
N ILE A 82 1.42 5.73 6.98
CA ILE A 82 2.44 4.77 7.37
C ILE A 82 2.17 4.42 8.83
N GLY A 83 1.56 3.26 9.03
CA GLY A 83 1.40 2.67 10.36
C GLY A 83 2.62 1.82 10.69
N LEU A 84 3.12 1.94 11.93
CA LEU A 84 3.95 0.89 12.49
C LEU A 84 3.03 -0.29 12.75
N ILE A 85 3.07 -1.31 11.90
CA ILE A 85 2.59 -2.64 12.27
C ILE A 85 3.66 -3.16 13.21
N ASP A 86 3.54 -2.80 14.48
CA ASP A 86 4.41 -3.33 15.51
C ASP A 86 4.05 -4.80 15.68
N GLU A 87 4.87 -5.69 15.09
CA GLU A 87 4.78 -7.14 15.30
C GLU A 87 5.25 -7.51 16.72
N SER A 88 4.84 -6.76 17.75
CA SER A 88 4.93 -7.18 19.15
C SER A 88 3.71 -8.01 19.52
N ASP A 89 3.50 -9.12 18.81
CA ASP A 89 2.74 -10.28 19.32
C ASP A 89 3.29 -11.56 18.69
N CYS A 90 4.55 -11.86 18.97
CA CYS A 90 5.00 -13.24 19.04
C CYS A 90 5.94 -13.37 20.23
N SER A 91 5.31 -13.53 21.41
CA SER A 91 5.96 -14.13 22.58
C SER A 91 6.25 -15.62 22.33
#